data_AF-A0A959YW46-F1
#
_entry.id   AF-A0A959YW46-F1
#
_cell.length_a   1.000
_cell.length_b   1.000
_cell.length_c   1.000
_cell.angle_alpha   90.00
_cell.angle_beta   90.00
_cell.angle_gamma   90.00
#
_symmetry.space_group_name_H-M   'P 1'
#
loop_
_entity.id
_entity.type
_entity.pdbx_description
1 polymer ?
#
loop_
_entity_poly.entity_id
_entity_poly.type
_entity_poly.pdbx_seq_one_letter_code
_entity_poly.pdbx_strand_id
1 'polypeptide(L)'
;MPPNPKDHLLRNLLRQVEPLTRYEAGDLPVRDRQDRTTNGTLVHMDRVAIEVVRGRHAGELPRGVVRHDREAEMEQAAAKECSAHKAEARERLRTWTQAHGQAILVPEVEDVFKEAQVHGHQHRCGTCQGHGQVSCGPCGGHGSVTCTRCHGTGRLNCHGCHGIGMRWEMVRYHVPATPGHVGGTTIKNEYKTCSVCNGRRYDRCSCNNGHVTCTTCHGNGKVPCNPCAATGMQHERMEVRCKVERGGRATAEDPRPEVQEQVGSWRLKDLVFLTDLSVQEVDLDVLTLRRRFTFTLETPQLVLGTPGGDLTIIGYGAEARITDLKGVVGRLLEGDVAGLEEAIASEGRWPWQRCVAVEEHLDHLLASEAHQQIAAAGFRTDDAQVKELVESGLVARDHAKRVGTAVRQAVRKIASPPLLKWVLPVALIPALALAIGRVQQVSWIWTVPVLLGSIGVAWLCWWLVERLRTRALVKAHPAIEAKRFRQIVKGQRPFKRWRWATLGLAVVCWALAFKYVPKPLTAAQRY
;
A
#
# COMPACT_ATOMS: atom_id res chain seq x y z
N MET A 1 -18.70 46.95 12.75
CA MET A 1 -17.25 46.92 13.05
C MET A 1 -16.69 45.62 12.51
N PRO A 2 -15.61 45.62 11.73
CA PRO A 2 -14.94 44.38 11.34
C PRO A 2 -14.55 43.60 12.61
N PRO A 3 -14.69 42.27 12.64
CA PRO A 3 -14.24 41.46 13.77
C PRO A 3 -12.78 41.79 14.05
N ASN A 4 -12.42 41.88 15.33
CA ASN A 4 -11.05 42.16 15.74
C ASN A 4 -10.13 41.09 15.10
N PRO A 5 -9.00 41.44 14.46
CA PRO A 5 -8.07 40.46 13.90
C PRO A 5 -7.69 39.36 14.90
N LYS A 6 -7.69 39.76 16.17
CA LYS A 6 -7.61 38.89 17.33
C LYS A 6 -8.56 37.68 17.23
N ASP A 7 -9.80 37.87 16.89
CA ASP A 7 -10.77 36.78 16.89
C ASP A 7 -10.52 35.76 15.77
N HIS A 8 -9.75 36.11 14.73
CA HIS A 8 -9.48 35.20 13.61
C HIS A 8 -8.63 34.00 14.00
N LEU A 9 -7.52 34.18 14.74
CA LEU A 9 -6.66 33.05 15.12
C LEU A 9 -7.40 32.03 15.98
N LEU A 10 -8.07 32.49 17.04
CA LEU A 10 -8.83 31.64 17.94
C LEU A 10 -9.99 30.96 17.19
N ARG A 11 -10.73 31.71 16.35
CA ARG A 11 -11.84 31.15 15.55
C ARG A 11 -11.38 30.10 14.54
N ASN A 12 -10.25 30.33 13.87
CA ASN A 12 -9.68 29.38 12.91
C ASN A 12 -9.15 28.11 13.59
N LEU A 13 -8.59 28.26 14.80
CA LEU A 13 -8.21 27.13 15.63
C LEU A 13 -9.46 26.34 16.05
N LEU A 14 -10.47 27.03 16.59
CA LEU A 14 -11.71 26.40 17.05
C LEU A 14 -12.44 25.65 15.95
N ARG A 15 -12.53 26.22 14.74
CA ARG A 15 -13.13 25.55 13.58
C ARG A 15 -12.50 24.17 13.28
N GLN A 16 -11.22 24.00 13.62
CA GLN A 16 -10.50 22.74 13.40
C GLN A 16 -10.50 21.82 14.64
N VAL A 17 -10.51 22.38 15.85
CA VAL A 17 -10.41 21.63 17.11
C VAL A 17 -11.77 21.18 17.64
N GLU A 18 -12.80 22.02 17.53
CA GLU A 18 -14.14 21.78 18.09
C GLU A 18 -14.82 20.54 17.49
N PRO A 19 -14.78 20.28 16.17
CA PRO A 19 -15.36 19.05 15.62
C PRO A 19 -14.65 17.77 16.10
N LEU A 20 -13.41 17.89 16.55
CA LEU A 20 -12.55 16.75 16.87
C LEU A 20 -12.45 16.47 18.38
N THR A 21 -12.88 17.41 19.21
CA THR A 21 -12.76 17.35 20.67
C THR A 21 -14.13 17.57 21.31
N ARG A 22 -14.21 17.31 22.62
CA ARG A 22 -15.40 17.68 23.41
C ARG A 22 -15.34 19.11 23.96
N TYR A 23 -14.26 19.84 23.68
CA TYR A 23 -14.04 21.17 24.22
C TYR A 23 -14.77 22.20 23.36
N GLU A 24 -15.59 23.02 24.00
CA GLU A 24 -16.22 24.16 23.35
C GLU A 24 -15.26 25.36 23.33
N ALA A 25 -15.65 26.41 22.61
CA ALA A 25 -14.87 27.65 22.50
C ALA A 25 -14.48 28.26 23.85
N GLY A 26 -15.35 28.13 24.86
CA GLY A 26 -15.11 28.64 26.21
C GLY A 26 -14.16 27.79 27.05
N ASP A 27 -13.94 26.53 26.67
CA ASP A 27 -13.15 25.58 27.46
C ASP A 27 -11.66 25.62 27.11
N LEU A 28 -11.28 26.25 25.99
CA LEU A 28 -9.88 26.37 25.62
C LEU A 28 -9.14 27.25 26.63
N PRO A 29 -8.13 26.72 27.34
CA PRO A 29 -7.40 27.45 28.38
C PRO A 29 -6.42 28.43 27.75
N VAL A 30 -6.92 29.54 27.20
CA VAL A 30 -6.10 30.62 26.64
C VAL A 30 -5.38 31.34 27.78
N ARG A 31 -4.05 31.23 27.82
CA ARG A 31 -3.19 31.83 28.84
C ARG A 31 -2.71 33.21 28.46
N ASP A 32 -2.23 33.34 27.23
CA ASP A 32 -1.68 34.58 26.71
C ASP A 32 -2.00 34.73 25.23
N ARG A 33 -2.04 35.98 24.80
CA ARG A 33 -2.39 36.37 23.45
C ARG A 33 -1.59 37.59 23.07
N GLN A 34 -0.75 37.45 22.06
CA GLN A 34 0.10 38.52 21.58
C GLN A 34 -0.12 38.70 20.08
N ASP A 35 -0.40 39.92 19.65
CA ASP A 35 -0.35 40.25 18.23
C ASP A 35 0.99 40.90 17.96
N ARG A 36 1.67 40.40 16.94
CA ARG A 36 2.95 40.93 16.49
C ARG A 36 2.87 41.17 14.99
N THR A 37 3.59 42.19 14.55
CA THR A 37 3.84 42.43 13.14
C THR A 37 5.32 42.21 12.90
N THR A 38 5.63 41.44 11.87
CA THR A 38 6.99 41.03 11.54
C THR A 38 7.31 41.58 10.16
N ASN A 39 8.33 42.44 10.08
CA ASN A 39 8.82 42.90 8.79
C ASN A 39 9.70 41.83 8.16
N GLY A 40 9.71 41.77 6.84
CA GLY A 40 10.51 40.80 6.12
C GLY A 40 10.86 41.24 4.72
N THR A 41 11.79 40.50 4.13
CA THR A 41 12.18 40.68 2.73
C THR A 41 12.03 39.38 1.97
N LEU A 42 11.51 39.45 0.74
CA LEU A 42 11.47 38.32 -0.18
C LEU A 42 12.38 38.65 -1.37
N VAL A 43 13.38 37.81 -1.60
CA VAL A 43 14.12 37.82 -2.86
C VAL A 43 13.52 36.75 -3.76
N HIS A 44 12.83 37.17 -4.81
CA HIS A 44 12.29 36.30 -5.84
C HIS A 44 13.18 36.35 -7.09
N MET A 45 13.31 35.21 -7.76
CA MET A 45 14.15 35.08 -8.94
C MET A 45 13.39 34.27 -9.99
N ASP A 46 13.22 34.86 -11.17
CA ASP A 46 12.68 34.21 -12.36
C ASP A 46 13.83 34.06 -13.37
N ARG A 47 14.28 32.82 -13.58
CA ARG A 47 15.34 32.51 -14.53
C ARG A 47 14.76 31.90 -15.80
N VAL A 48 14.92 32.58 -16.91
CA VAL A 48 14.54 32.07 -18.24
C VAL A 48 15.67 31.17 -18.74
N ALA A 49 15.41 29.86 -18.77
CA ALA A 49 16.34 28.87 -19.28
C ALA A 49 15.89 28.40 -20.67
N ILE A 50 16.74 28.67 -21.67
CA ILE A 50 16.53 28.26 -23.06
C ILE A 50 17.60 27.23 -23.42
N GLU A 51 17.16 26.03 -23.79
CA GLU A 51 18.02 24.88 -24.06
C GLU A 51 17.58 24.12 -25.31
N VAL A 52 18.53 23.45 -25.96
CA VAL A 52 18.24 22.57 -27.10
C VAL A 52 17.98 21.17 -26.55
N VAL A 53 16.79 20.62 -26.79
CA VAL A 53 16.43 19.26 -26.42
C VAL A 53 16.56 18.37 -27.65
N ARG A 54 17.36 17.30 -27.52
CA ARG A 54 17.59 16.30 -28.56
C ARG A 54 16.74 15.04 -28.28
N GLY A 55 16.04 14.55 -29.30
CA GLY A 55 15.26 13.32 -29.24
C GLY A 55 15.57 12.40 -30.41
N ARG A 56 15.71 11.10 -30.14
CA ARG A 56 15.85 10.04 -31.17
C ARG A 56 14.54 9.27 -31.28
N HIS A 57 14.09 9.06 -32.51
CA HIS A 57 12.80 8.44 -32.79
C HIS A 57 12.92 7.43 -33.95
N ALA A 58 12.06 6.42 -33.88
CA ALA A 58 11.86 5.47 -34.95
C ALA A 58 10.96 6.09 -36.03
N GLY A 59 11.19 5.76 -37.30
CA GLY A 59 10.37 6.24 -38.39
C GLY A 59 11.02 7.31 -39.24
N GLU A 60 10.31 7.70 -40.30
CA GLU A 60 10.62 8.88 -41.10
C GLU A 60 10.40 10.17 -40.31
N LEU A 61 11.04 11.25 -40.76
CA LEU A 61 10.87 12.56 -40.14
C LEU A 61 9.42 13.07 -40.29
N PRO A 62 8.76 13.53 -39.21
CA PRO A 62 7.41 14.08 -39.30
C PRO A 62 7.30 15.30 -40.20
N ARG A 63 6.10 15.54 -40.76
CA ARG A 63 5.80 16.75 -41.52
C ARG A 63 5.93 17.99 -40.62
N GLY A 64 6.44 19.10 -41.18
CA GLY A 64 6.65 20.36 -40.46
C GLY A 64 8.00 20.49 -39.75
N VAL A 65 8.80 19.43 -39.69
CA VAL A 65 10.18 19.49 -39.20
C VAL A 65 11.12 19.95 -40.32
N VAL A 66 11.98 20.93 -40.02
CA VAL A 66 13.01 21.40 -40.95
C VAL A 66 14.07 20.32 -41.10
N ARG A 67 14.09 19.69 -42.27
CA ARG A 67 14.99 18.58 -42.59
C ARG A 67 16.39 19.10 -42.94
N HIS A 68 17.39 18.49 -42.31
CA HIS A 68 18.81 18.67 -42.60
C HIS A 68 19.42 17.37 -43.11
N ASP A 69 20.32 17.48 -44.08
CA ASP A 69 20.96 16.32 -44.71
C ASP A 69 22.04 15.70 -43.82
N ARG A 70 22.67 16.50 -42.96
CA ARG A 70 23.70 16.05 -42.01
C ARG A 70 23.32 16.41 -40.57
N GLU A 71 23.69 15.55 -39.64
CA GLU A 71 23.51 15.78 -38.20
C GLU A 71 24.20 17.06 -37.73
N ALA A 72 25.42 17.34 -38.19
CA ALA A 72 26.16 18.55 -37.82
C ALA A 72 25.46 19.84 -38.29
N GLU A 73 24.79 19.82 -39.44
CA GLU A 73 24.02 20.96 -39.96
C GLU A 73 22.76 21.21 -39.10
N MET A 74 22.08 20.14 -38.68
CA MET A 74 20.98 20.20 -37.72
C MET A 74 21.42 20.80 -36.38
N GLU A 75 22.55 20.34 -35.84
CA GLU A 75 23.12 20.83 -34.57
C GLU A 75 23.49 22.32 -34.65
N GLN A 76 24.16 22.71 -35.72
CA GLN A 76 24.51 24.12 -35.94
C GLN A 76 23.28 25.00 -36.10
N ALA A 77 22.25 24.52 -36.82
CA ALA A 77 20.99 25.25 -36.98
C ALA A 77 20.26 25.45 -35.63
N ALA A 78 20.09 24.37 -34.85
CA ALA A 78 19.45 24.44 -33.53
C ALA A 78 20.23 25.31 -32.54
N ALA A 79 21.57 25.25 -32.56
CA ALA A 79 22.41 26.10 -31.71
C ALA A 79 22.32 27.59 -32.11
N LYS A 80 22.28 27.87 -33.42
CA LYS A 80 22.08 29.23 -33.95
C LYS A 80 20.71 29.78 -33.55
N GLU A 81 19.64 29.00 -33.72
CA GLU A 81 18.30 29.39 -33.32
C GLU A 81 18.18 29.59 -31.80
N CYS A 82 18.78 28.70 -31.00
CA CYS A 82 18.83 28.84 -29.54
C CYS A 82 19.54 30.13 -29.10
N SER A 83 20.67 30.49 -29.73
CA SER A 83 21.36 31.74 -29.39
C SER A 83 20.57 32.99 -29.82
N ALA A 84 19.88 32.94 -30.96
CA ALA A 84 18.95 33.99 -31.38
C ALA A 84 17.78 34.16 -30.39
N HIS A 85 17.14 33.07 -29.96
CA HIS A 85 16.07 33.12 -28.97
C HIS A 85 16.54 33.62 -27.59
N LYS A 86 17.77 33.32 -27.17
CA LYS A 86 18.35 33.90 -25.94
C LYS A 86 18.51 35.41 -26.03
N ALA A 87 18.96 35.92 -27.17
CA ALA A 87 19.08 37.36 -27.40
C ALA A 87 17.71 38.04 -27.44
N GLU A 88 16.73 37.45 -28.12
CA GLU A 88 15.35 37.96 -28.17
C GLU A 88 14.69 37.93 -26.79
N ALA A 89 14.80 36.81 -26.07
CA ALA A 89 14.22 36.66 -24.74
C ALA A 89 14.76 37.68 -23.75
N ARG A 90 16.03 38.06 -23.85
CA ARG A 90 16.62 39.13 -23.04
C ARG A 90 15.93 40.47 -23.28
N GLU A 91 15.67 40.83 -24.54
CA GLU A 91 15.01 42.10 -24.86
C GLU A 91 13.52 42.08 -24.51
N ARG A 92 12.84 40.95 -24.73
CA ARG A 92 11.44 40.77 -24.30
C ARG A 92 11.30 40.83 -22.79
N LEU A 93 12.20 40.17 -22.04
CA LEU A 93 12.22 40.22 -20.58
C LEU A 93 12.52 41.64 -20.07
N ARG A 94 13.41 42.39 -20.73
CA ARG A 94 13.65 43.82 -20.43
C ARG A 94 12.40 44.66 -20.63
N THR A 95 11.74 44.51 -21.79
CA THR A 95 10.49 45.23 -22.11
C THR A 95 9.39 44.89 -21.11
N TRP A 96 9.23 43.60 -20.80
CA TRP A 96 8.28 43.12 -19.80
C TRP A 96 8.58 43.70 -18.41
N THR A 97 9.86 43.78 -18.03
CA THR A 97 10.29 44.34 -16.73
C THR A 97 10.02 45.85 -16.66
N GLN A 98 10.14 46.59 -17.76
CA GLN A 98 9.77 48.01 -17.80
C GLN A 98 8.26 48.22 -17.63
N ALA A 99 7.45 47.35 -18.24
CA ALA A 99 5.99 47.45 -18.15
C ALA A 99 5.42 46.95 -16.82
N HIS A 100 6.00 45.89 -16.24
CA HIS A 100 5.42 45.15 -15.12
C HIS A 100 6.35 45.00 -13.91
N GLY A 101 7.55 45.60 -13.91
CA GLY A 101 8.55 45.39 -12.85
C GLY A 101 8.06 45.78 -11.45
N GLN A 102 7.15 46.74 -11.36
CA GLN A 102 6.52 47.17 -10.12
C GLN A 102 5.29 46.35 -9.72
N ALA A 103 4.76 45.53 -10.64
CA ALA A 103 3.60 44.68 -10.38
C ALA A 103 4.03 43.31 -9.84
N ILE A 104 3.15 42.69 -9.06
CA ILE A 104 3.30 41.30 -8.59
C ILE A 104 2.84 40.33 -9.70
N LEU A 105 3.35 40.54 -10.92
CA LEU A 105 3.15 39.64 -12.04
C LEU A 105 4.41 38.80 -12.23
N VAL A 106 4.31 37.63 -12.86
CA VAL A 106 5.45 36.76 -13.13
C VAL A 106 5.51 36.55 -14.63
N PRO A 107 6.70 36.64 -15.28
CA PRO A 107 6.77 36.37 -16.71
C PRO A 107 6.44 34.90 -16.97
N GLU A 108 5.54 34.67 -17.91
CA GLU A 108 5.26 33.34 -18.44
C GLU A 108 6.12 33.06 -19.68
N VAL A 109 6.12 31.82 -20.15
CA VAL A 109 6.96 31.42 -21.30
C VAL A 109 6.59 32.23 -22.54
N GLU A 110 5.30 32.50 -22.75
CA GLU A 110 4.77 33.24 -23.89
C GLU A 110 5.23 34.71 -23.89
N ASP A 111 5.52 35.28 -22.72
CA ASP A 111 6.00 36.66 -22.58
C ASP A 111 7.44 36.82 -23.07
N VAL A 112 8.25 35.77 -22.91
CA VAL A 112 9.71 35.82 -23.11
C VAL A 112 10.20 34.98 -24.30
N PHE A 113 9.40 34.03 -24.77
CA PHE A 113 9.78 33.06 -25.80
C PHE A 113 8.71 32.96 -26.89
N LYS A 114 9.15 32.74 -28.13
CA LYS A 114 8.28 32.43 -29.28
C LYS A 114 8.56 31.01 -29.70
N GLU A 115 7.55 30.33 -30.23
CA GLU A 115 7.69 28.96 -30.72
C GLU A 115 8.84 28.86 -31.73
N ALA A 116 9.76 27.94 -31.45
CA ALA A 116 10.95 27.69 -32.26
C ALA A 116 10.67 26.63 -33.33
N GLN A 117 11.43 26.64 -34.41
CA GLN A 117 11.36 25.59 -35.41
C GLN A 117 11.94 24.28 -34.86
N VAL A 118 11.35 23.16 -35.26
CA VAL A 118 11.93 21.85 -34.97
C VAL A 118 12.86 21.51 -36.13
N HIS A 119 14.12 21.22 -35.79
CA HIS A 119 15.12 20.76 -36.74
C HIS A 119 15.26 19.25 -36.67
N GLY A 120 15.45 18.58 -37.80
CA GLY A 120 15.54 17.13 -37.84
C GLY A 120 16.49 16.59 -38.89
N HIS A 121 17.12 15.48 -38.55
CA HIS A 121 18.00 14.73 -39.44
C HIS A 121 17.54 13.27 -39.45
N GLN A 122 17.38 12.69 -40.64
CA GLN A 122 17.00 11.28 -40.77
C GLN A 122 18.11 10.46 -41.45
N HIS A 123 18.29 9.25 -40.96
CA HIS A 123 19.28 8.30 -41.45
C HIS A 123 18.66 6.91 -41.59
N ARG A 124 19.30 6.07 -42.41
CA ARG A 124 18.89 4.67 -42.54
C ARG A 124 19.13 3.96 -41.22
N CYS A 125 18.16 3.16 -40.78
CA CYS A 125 18.30 2.37 -39.56
C CYS A 125 19.49 1.41 -39.69
N GLY A 126 20.45 1.51 -38.77
CA GLY A 126 21.65 0.66 -38.79
C GLY A 126 21.33 -0.83 -38.64
N THR A 127 20.27 -1.17 -37.91
CA THR A 127 19.87 -2.57 -37.64
C THR A 127 19.32 -3.29 -38.86
N CYS A 128 18.54 -2.61 -39.71
CA CYS A 128 17.96 -3.20 -40.93
C CYS A 128 18.51 -2.59 -42.22
N GLN A 129 19.52 -1.71 -42.14
CA GLN A 129 20.15 -1.02 -43.28
C GLN A 129 19.18 -0.29 -44.23
N GLY A 130 18.03 0.17 -43.71
CA GLY A 130 16.98 0.80 -44.52
C GLY A 130 15.84 -0.13 -44.99
N HIS A 131 15.89 -1.43 -44.71
CA HIS A 131 14.89 -2.38 -45.21
C HIS A 131 13.57 -2.46 -44.41
N GLY A 132 13.51 -1.87 -43.22
CA GLY A 132 12.34 -1.95 -42.33
C GLY A 132 12.09 -3.34 -41.71
N GLN A 133 12.85 -4.36 -42.10
CA GLN A 133 12.69 -5.73 -41.61
C GLN A 133 14.06 -6.33 -41.31
N VAL A 134 14.11 -7.23 -40.33
CA VAL A 134 15.30 -8.02 -40.00
C VAL A 134 15.01 -9.50 -40.05
N SER A 135 16.04 -10.30 -40.28
CA SER A 135 15.93 -11.75 -40.20
C SER A 135 15.41 -12.17 -38.83
N CYS A 136 14.42 -13.06 -38.82
CA CYS A 136 13.83 -13.58 -37.60
C CYS A 136 14.85 -14.43 -36.84
N GLY A 137 15.32 -13.91 -35.70
CA GLY A 137 16.33 -14.56 -34.86
C GLY A 137 16.02 -16.03 -34.51
N PRO A 138 14.81 -16.36 -33.99
CA PRO A 138 14.44 -17.73 -33.64
C PRO A 138 14.57 -18.77 -34.76
N CYS A 139 14.43 -18.36 -36.02
CA CYS A 139 14.53 -19.26 -37.17
C CYS A 139 15.70 -18.94 -38.11
N GLY A 140 16.62 -18.05 -37.71
CA GLY A 140 17.74 -17.62 -38.56
C GLY A 140 17.35 -17.07 -39.94
N GLY A 141 16.11 -16.58 -40.11
CA GLY A 141 15.62 -16.15 -41.42
C GLY A 141 14.86 -17.21 -42.25
N HIS A 142 14.80 -18.48 -41.81
CA HIS A 142 14.25 -19.58 -42.61
C HIS A 142 12.71 -19.72 -42.57
N GLY A 143 12.02 -18.98 -41.70
CA GLY A 143 10.57 -19.09 -41.53
C GLY A 143 10.09 -20.34 -40.77
N SER A 144 10.97 -21.31 -40.51
CA SER A 144 10.67 -22.53 -39.77
C SER A 144 11.76 -22.84 -38.75
N VAL A 145 11.40 -23.54 -37.67
CA VAL A 145 12.33 -24.02 -36.65
C VAL A 145 12.28 -25.53 -36.58
N THR A 146 13.41 -26.16 -36.25
CA THR A 146 13.49 -27.60 -36.03
C THR A 146 12.50 -28.02 -34.94
N CYS A 147 11.64 -28.98 -35.25
CA CYS A 147 10.64 -29.47 -34.32
C CYS A 147 11.35 -30.13 -33.13
N THR A 148 11.16 -29.57 -31.94
CA THR A 148 11.76 -30.08 -30.69
C THR A 148 11.25 -31.46 -30.31
N ARG A 149 10.04 -31.84 -30.74
CA ARG A 149 9.46 -33.16 -30.45
C ARG A 149 10.20 -34.29 -31.15
N CYS A 150 10.54 -34.11 -32.42
CA CYS A 150 11.19 -35.15 -33.24
C CYS A 150 12.64 -34.83 -33.57
N HIS A 151 13.20 -33.74 -33.04
CA HIS A 151 14.56 -33.26 -33.31
C HIS A 151 14.89 -33.19 -34.81
N GLY A 152 13.97 -32.70 -35.64
CA GLY A 152 14.19 -32.56 -37.08
C GLY A 152 13.97 -33.82 -37.93
N THR A 153 13.74 -34.98 -37.31
CA THR A 153 13.60 -36.24 -38.07
C THR A 153 12.22 -36.44 -38.71
N GLY A 154 11.21 -35.67 -38.29
CA GLY A 154 9.80 -35.88 -38.63
C GLY A 154 9.18 -37.14 -38.01
N ARG A 155 9.93 -37.85 -37.16
CA ARG A 155 9.58 -39.18 -36.62
C ARG A 155 9.76 -39.18 -35.10
N LEU A 156 8.80 -39.78 -34.38
CA LEU A 156 8.89 -40.01 -32.95
C LEU A 156 9.08 -41.50 -32.71
N ASN A 157 9.90 -41.91 -31.75
CA ASN A 157 9.97 -43.32 -31.37
C ASN A 157 8.56 -43.81 -31.01
N CYS A 158 8.14 -44.94 -31.59
CA CYS A 158 6.80 -45.46 -31.33
C CYS A 158 6.66 -45.74 -29.83
N HIS A 159 5.66 -45.14 -29.20
CA HIS A 159 5.45 -45.27 -27.76
C HIS A 159 5.14 -46.71 -27.32
N GLY A 160 4.59 -47.53 -28.22
CA GLY A 160 4.27 -48.94 -27.94
C GLY A 160 5.45 -49.90 -28.05
N CYS A 161 6.60 -49.49 -28.62
CA CYS A 161 7.78 -50.36 -28.73
C CYS A 161 9.12 -49.64 -28.51
N HIS A 162 9.10 -48.38 -28.11
CA HIS A 162 10.28 -47.53 -27.87
C HIS A 162 11.35 -47.58 -28.99
N GLY A 163 10.93 -47.64 -30.25
CA GLY A 163 11.86 -47.70 -31.39
C GLY A 163 12.33 -49.11 -31.81
N ILE A 164 11.95 -50.16 -31.07
CA ILE A 164 12.39 -51.54 -31.35
C ILE A 164 11.62 -52.14 -32.53
N GLY A 165 10.34 -51.78 -32.69
CA GLY A 165 9.46 -52.30 -33.75
C GLY A 165 8.77 -53.61 -33.38
N MET A 166 9.12 -54.16 -32.22
CA MET A 166 8.54 -55.37 -31.65
C MET A 166 8.11 -55.08 -30.21
N ARG A 167 7.05 -55.76 -29.75
CA ARG A 167 6.59 -55.73 -28.36
C ARG A 167 6.62 -57.14 -27.80
N TRP A 168 6.89 -57.24 -26.50
CA TRP A 168 6.77 -58.50 -25.78
C TRP A 168 5.29 -58.79 -25.55
N GLU A 169 4.83 -59.95 -25.99
CA GLU A 169 3.47 -60.40 -25.74
C GLU A 169 3.52 -61.81 -25.14
N MET A 170 2.80 -62.00 -24.04
CA MET A 170 2.61 -63.32 -23.46
C MET A 170 1.60 -64.08 -24.30
N VAL A 171 2.08 -65.03 -25.10
CA VAL A 171 1.22 -65.88 -25.92
C VAL A 171 0.98 -67.18 -25.16
N ARG A 172 -0.31 -67.52 -24.99
CA ARG A 172 -0.71 -68.80 -24.40
C ARG A 172 -0.77 -69.85 -25.50
N TYR A 173 0.08 -70.85 -25.38
CA TYR A 173 0.05 -72.04 -26.21
C TYR A 173 -0.73 -73.12 -25.49
N HIS A 174 -1.81 -73.57 -26.10
CA HIS A 174 -2.46 -74.81 -25.67
C HIS A 174 -1.64 -75.98 -26.20
N VAL A 175 -1.03 -76.72 -25.29
CA VAL A 175 -0.36 -77.97 -25.61
C VAL A 175 -1.41 -79.08 -25.50
N PRO A 176 -1.86 -79.67 -26.61
CA PRO A 176 -2.87 -80.73 -26.57
C PRO A 176 -2.35 -81.94 -25.78
N ALA A 177 -3.24 -82.60 -25.05
CA ALA A 177 -2.89 -83.79 -24.27
C ALA A 177 -2.47 -84.93 -25.21
N THR A 178 -1.27 -85.47 -25.01
CA THR A 178 -0.81 -86.68 -25.70
C THR A 178 -0.84 -87.85 -24.71
N PRO A 179 -0.94 -89.10 -25.18
CA PRO A 179 -0.92 -90.27 -24.30
C PRO A 179 0.36 -90.26 -23.44
N GLY A 180 0.20 -90.03 -22.14
CA GLY A 180 1.31 -89.89 -21.17
C GLY A 180 1.67 -88.47 -20.75
N HIS A 181 1.05 -87.41 -21.30
CA HIS A 181 1.25 -86.02 -20.87
C HIS A 181 -0.08 -85.28 -20.71
N VAL A 182 -0.34 -84.74 -19.51
CA VAL A 182 -1.55 -83.96 -19.26
C VAL A 182 -1.44 -82.64 -20.03
N GLY A 183 -2.34 -82.42 -20.98
CA GLY A 183 -2.38 -81.19 -21.77
C GLY A 183 -2.38 -79.97 -20.86
N GLY A 184 -1.54 -79.00 -21.18
CA GLY A 184 -1.29 -77.83 -20.34
C GLY A 184 -1.29 -76.56 -21.16
N THR A 185 -1.48 -75.42 -20.50
CA THR A 185 -1.28 -74.12 -21.15
C THR A 185 0.11 -73.64 -20.80
N THR A 186 1.01 -73.61 -21.79
CA THR A 186 2.33 -73.02 -21.61
C THR A 186 2.28 -71.57 -22.07
N ILE A 187 2.69 -70.65 -21.20
CA ILE A 187 2.84 -69.24 -21.55
C ILE A 187 4.27 -69.06 -22.04
N LYS A 188 4.45 -68.67 -23.31
CA LYS A 188 5.74 -68.27 -23.84
C LYS A 188 5.73 -66.78 -24.16
N ASN A 189 6.84 -66.13 -23.88
CA ASN A 189 7.06 -64.75 -24.28
C ASN A 189 7.56 -64.74 -25.72
N GLU A 190 6.84 -64.08 -26.61
CA GLU A 190 7.26 -63.90 -28.00
C GLU A 190 7.31 -62.43 -28.38
N TYR A 191 8.28 -62.12 -29.25
CA TYR A 191 8.36 -60.82 -29.89
C TYR A 191 7.38 -60.80 -31.06
N LYS A 192 6.32 -60.02 -30.92
CA LYS A 192 5.41 -59.73 -32.03
C LYS A 192 5.68 -58.35 -32.60
N THR A 193 5.46 -58.19 -33.90
CA THR A 193 5.48 -56.89 -34.55
C THR A 193 4.58 -55.92 -33.79
N CYS A 194 5.10 -54.75 -33.45
CA CYS A 194 4.35 -53.76 -32.69
C CYS A 194 3.12 -53.33 -33.51
N SER A 195 1.92 -53.64 -33.03
CA SER A 195 0.65 -53.34 -33.71
C SER A 195 0.36 -51.83 -33.82
N VAL A 196 0.96 -51.00 -32.95
CA VAL A 196 0.79 -49.55 -32.97
C VAL A 196 1.49 -48.89 -34.17
N CYS A 197 2.72 -49.33 -34.48
CA CYS A 197 3.48 -48.79 -35.61
C CYS A 197 3.60 -49.75 -36.80
N ASN A 198 2.97 -50.92 -36.74
CA ASN A 198 3.09 -52.01 -37.71
C ASN A 198 4.56 -52.31 -38.09
N GLY A 199 5.44 -52.35 -37.08
CA GLY A 199 6.87 -52.62 -37.28
C GLY A 199 7.70 -51.46 -37.82
N ARG A 200 7.11 -50.29 -38.08
CA ARG A 200 7.83 -49.11 -38.61
C ARG A 200 8.82 -48.50 -37.62
N ARG A 201 8.74 -48.86 -36.33
CA ARG A 201 9.57 -48.36 -35.21
C ARG A 201 9.30 -46.91 -34.79
N TYR A 202 8.58 -46.12 -35.59
CA TYR A 202 8.28 -44.73 -35.30
C TYR A 202 6.83 -44.36 -35.61
N ASP A 203 6.34 -43.34 -34.90
CA ASP A 203 5.10 -42.62 -35.18
C ASP A 203 5.44 -41.34 -35.99
N ARG A 204 4.58 -40.93 -36.92
CA ARG A 204 4.76 -39.67 -37.66
C ARG A 204 4.55 -38.49 -36.70
N CYS A 205 5.51 -37.57 -36.65
CA CYS A 205 5.31 -36.34 -35.90
C CYS A 205 4.31 -35.43 -36.63
N SER A 206 3.53 -34.64 -35.89
CA SER A 206 2.54 -33.70 -36.45
C SER A 206 3.16 -32.45 -37.09
N CYS A 207 4.49 -32.36 -37.11
CA CYS A 207 5.24 -31.28 -37.75
C CYS A 207 5.41 -31.53 -39.27
N ASN A 208 5.78 -30.51 -40.04
CA ASN A 208 6.05 -30.64 -41.46
C ASN A 208 7.49 -31.14 -41.69
N ASN A 209 7.66 -32.46 -41.88
CA ASN A 209 8.95 -33.10 -42.15
C ASN A 209 10.07 -32.74 -41.17
N GLY A 210 9.74 -32.65 -39.88
CA GLY A 210 10.72 -32.32 -38.85
C GLY A 210 10.83 -30.84 -38.51
N HIS A 211 10.07 -29.97 -39.19
CA HIS A 211 10.07 -28.53 -38.95
C HIS A 211 8.68 -28.04 -38.56
N VAL A 212 8.63 -26.99 -37.74
CA VAL A 212 7.40 -26.26 -37.42
C VAL A 212 7.55 -24.81 -37.86
N THR A 213 6.47 -24.23 -38.38
CA THR A 213 6.44 -22.81 -38.76
C THR A 213 6.85 -21.95 -37.56
N CYS A 214 7.78 -21.04 -37.78
CA CYS A 214 8.24 -20.14 -36.72
C CYS A 214 7.07 -19.25 -36.31
N THR A 215 6.69 -19.31 -35.04
CA THR A 215 5.56 -18.53 -34.49
C THR A 215 5.87 -17.03 -34.41
N THR A 216 7.14 -16.65 -34.36
CA THR A 216 7.58 -15.25 -34.26
C THR A 216 7.46 -14.49 -35.58
N CYS A 217 7.76 -15.11 -36.72
CA CYS A 217 7.64 -14.48 -38.04
C CYS A 217 6.50 -15.04 -38.90
N HIS A 218 5.73 -15.99 -38.36
CA HIS A 218 4.63 -16.68 -39.03
C HIS A 218 5.02 -17.28 -40.39
N GLY A 219 6.25 -17.78 -40.53
CA GLY A 219 6.74 -18.37 -41.78
C GLY A 219 7.48 -17.42 -42.72
N ASN A 220 7.42 -16.10 -42.49
CA ASN A 220 8.01 -15.12 -43.42
C ASN A 220 9.54 -15.03 -43.35
N GLY A 221 10.16 -15.60 -42.32
CA GLY A 221 11.61 -15.49 -42.10
C GLY A 221 12.07 -14.10 -41.69
N LYS A 222 11.23 -13.07 -41.80
CA LYS A 222 11.54 -11.69 -41.42
C LYS A 222 10.55 -11.21 -40.37
N VAL A 223 11.02 -10.32 -39.50
CA VAL A 223 10.20 -9.59 -38.53
C VAL A 223 10.38 -8.09 -38.73
N PRO A 224 9.34 -7.28 -38.44
CA PRO A 224 9.46 -5.83 -38.48
C PRO A 224 10.62 -5.37 -37.60
N CYS A 225 11.41 -4.41 -38.10
CA CYS A 225 12.52 -3.86 -37.36
C CYS A 225 11.99 -2.85 -36.33
N ASN A 226 11.95 -3.25 -35.06
CA ASN A 226 11.47 -2.40 -33.95
C ASN A 226 12.20 -1.05 -33.83
N PRO A 227 13.55 -0.97 -33.93
CA PRO A 227 14.27 0.31 -33.84
C PRO A 227 13.83 1.39 -34.83
N CYS A 228 13.27 1.01 -35.97
CA CYS A 228 12.76 1.95 -37.00
C CYS A 228 11.25 1.84 -37.23
N ALA A 229 10.53 1.14 -36.36
CA ALA A 229 9.09 0.89 -36.50
C ALA A 229 8.71 0.38 -37.91
N ALA A 230 9.53 -0.52 -38.45
CA ALA A 230 9.42 -1.09 -39.79
C ALA A 230 9.50 -0.13 -40.99
N THR A 231 9.83 1.15 -40.78
CA THR A 231 9.99 2.12 -41.87
C THR A 231 11.34 2.00 -42.59
N GLY A 232 12.34 1.41 -41.93
CA GLY A 232 13.73 1.43 -42.38
C GLY A 232 14.48 2.71 -42.03
N MET A 233 13.79 3.73 -41.51
CA MET A 233 14.37 5.03 -41.18
C MET A 233 14.36 5.27 -39.68
N GLN A 234 15.39 5.98 -39.21
CA GLN A 234 15.43 6.57 -37.89
C GLN A 234 15.69 8.05 -38.08
N HIS A 235 15.18 8.85 -37.15
CA HIS A 235 15.44 10.27 -37.18
C HIS A 235 15.77 10.80 -35.81
N GLU A 236 16.48 11.91 -35.84
CA GLU A 236 16.74 12.73 -34.70
C GLU A 236 16.05 14.06 -34.89
N ARG A 237 15.56 14.63 -33.79
CA ARG A 237 15.04 15.98 -33.75
C ARG A 237 15.72 16.79 -32.67
N MET A 238 15.88 18.07 -32.94
CA MET A 238 16.31 19.08 -32.00
C MET A 238 15.25 20.17 -31.96
N GLU A 239 14.86 20.52 -30.75
CA GLU A 239 13.86 21.53 -30.47
C GLU A 239 14.43 22.50 -29.43
N VAL A 240 14.35 23.79 -29.69
CA VAL A 240 14.69 24.81 -28.69
C VAL A 240 13.51 24.94 -27.73
N ARG A 241 13.74 24.68 -26.44
CA ARG A 241 12.72 24.82 -25.40
C ARG A 241 13.08 25.93 -24.44
N CYS A 242 12.04 26.60 -23.95
CA CYS A 242 12.14 27.58 -22.90
C CYS A 242 11.38 27.11 -21.66
N LYS A 243 11.99 27.30 -20.50
CA LYS A 243 11.35 27.13 -19.19
C LYS A 243 11.67 28.36 -18.33
N VAL A 244 10.71 28.78 -17.52
CA VAL A 244 10.92 29.81 -16.49
C VAL A 244 11.09 29.11 -15.15
N GLU A 245 12.32 29.08 -14.66
CA GLU A 245 12.66 28.51 -13.36
C GLU A 245 12.43 29.55 -12.27
N ARG A 246 11.54 29.23 -11.32
CA ARG A 246 11.13 30.15 -10.27
C ARG A 246 11.79 29.78 -8.95
N GLY A 247 12.56 30.71 -8.43
CA GLY A 247 13.23 30.62 -7.14
C GLY A 247 12.78 31.74 -6.21
N GLY A 248 12.99 31.55 -4.92
CA GLY A 248 12.85 32.63 -3.97
C GLY A 248 13.22 32.23 -2.57
N ARG A 249 13.59 33.21 -1.78
CA ARG A 249 13.84 33.06 -0.34
C ARG A 249 13.27 34.28 0.36
N ALA A 250 12.38 34.04 1.31
CA ALA A 250 11.92 35.06 2.23
C ALA A 250 12.78 35.04 3.50
N THR A 251 12.87 36.19 4.16
CA THR A 251 13.46 36.36 5.47
C THR A 251 12.51 37.22 6.30
N ALA A 252 12.44 36.94 7.59
CA ALA A 252 11.60 37.67 8.54
C ALA A 252 12.45 38.15 9.71
N GLU A 253 12.25 39.39 10.12
CA GLU A 253 12.87 40.00 11.30
C GLU A 253 12.02 39.69 12.55
N ASP A 254 11.86 38.40 12.86
CA ASP A 254 11.13 37.95 14.06
C ASP A 254 12.10 37.42 15.12
N PRO A 255 11.95 37.72 16.42
CA PRO A 255 12.77 37.10 17.45
C PRO A 255 12.52 35.58 17.61
N ARG A 256 11.40 35.06 17.12
CA ARG A 256 11.06 33.63 17.24
C ARG A 256 11.65 32.86 16.05
N PRO A 257 12.54 31.86 16.30
CA PRO A 257 13.16 31.09 15.22
C PRO A 257 12.16 30.30 14.38
N GLU A 258 11.07 29.83 14.99
CA GLU A 258 10.00 29.10 14.30
C GLU A 258 9.34 29.94 13.20
N VAL A 259 9.15 31.25 13.44
CA VAL A 259 8.58 32.18 12.44
C VAL A 259 9.60 32.43 11.34
N GLN A 260 10.87 32.62 11.67
CA GLN A 260 11.94 32.80 10.68
C GLN A 260 12.06 31.59 9.75
N GLU A 261 12.06 30.38 10.32
CA GLU A 261 12.14 29.13 9.57
C GLU A 261 10.92 28.94 8.67
N GLN A 262 9.72 29.13 9.22
CA GLN A 262 8.47 28.98 8.48
C GLN A 262 8.38 29.98 7.32
N VAL A 263 8.64 31.28 7.58
CA VAL A 263 8.67 32.30 6.53
C VAL A 263 9.76 32.01 5.50
N GLY A 264 10.94 31.54 5.92
CA GLY A 264 12.04 31.18 5.03
C GLY A 264 11.71 30.06 4.03
N SER A 265 10.74 29.21 4.37
CA SER A 265 10.25 28.14 3.49
C SER A 265 9.33 28.66 2.37
N TRP A 266 8.71 29.82 2.55
CA TRP A 266 7.68 30.33 1.65
C TRP A 266 8.24 30.88 0.34
N ARG A 267 7.37 30.88 -0.67
CA ARG A 267 7.61 31.45 -2.00
C ARG A 267 6.67 32.64 -2.22
N LEU A 268 6.88 33.36 -3.33
CA LEU A 268 6.07 34.52 -3.70
C LEU A 268 4.57 34.21 -3.62
N LYS A 269 4.15 33.09 -4.21
CA LYS A 269 2.74 32.65 -4.22
C LYS A 269 2.14 32.49 -2.82
N ASP A 270 2.93 32.12 -1.82
CA ASP A 270 2.42 31.87 -0.48
C ASP A 270 2.23 33.20 0.27
N LEU A 271 3.19 34.13 0.08
CA LEU A 271 3.18 35.45 0.73
C LEU A 271 2.10 36.39 0.17
N VAL A 272 1.80 36.32 -1.13
CA VAL A 272 0.77 37.17 -1.77
C VAL A 272 -0.62 36.98 -1.14
N PHE A 273 -0.91 35.80 -0.59
CA PHE A 273 -2.18 35.57 0.11
C PHE A 273 -2.17 35.97 1.59
N LEU A 274 -1.00 36.28 2.16
CA LEU A 274 -0.84 36.53 3.59
C LEU A 274 -0.59 38.01 3.90
N THR A 275 0.02 38.76 2.99
CA THR A 275 0.44 40.15 3.22
C THR A 275 0.59 40.90 1.90
N ASP A 276 0.47 42.22 1.96
CA ASP A 276 0.77 43.11 0.85
C ASP A 276 2.29 43.18 0.62
N LEU A 277 2.71 42.95 -0.62
CA LEU A 277 4.12 43.00 -1.02
C LEU A 277 4.41 44.32 -1.70
N SER A 278 5.44 45.03 -1.22
CA SER A 278 5.96 46.24 -1.87
C SER A 278 7.27 45.93 -2.57
N VAL A 279 7.37 46.22 -3.87
CA VAL A 279 8.61 46.05 -4.64
C VAL A 279 9.62 47.12 -4.22
N GLN A 280 10.83 46.72 -3.85
CA GLN A 280 11.93 47.63 -3.48
C GLN A 280 12.95 47.75 -4.60
N GLU A 281 13.38 46.60 -5.15
CA GLU A 281 14.45 46.54 -6.15
C GLU A 281 14.07 45.55 -7.23
N VAL A 282 14.32 45.95 -8.48
CA VAL A 282 14.17 45.11 -9.66
C VAL A 282 15.50 45.12 -10.37
N ASP A 283 16.13 43.95 -10.44
CA ASP A 283 17.42 43.74 -11.06
C ASP A 283 17.28 42.70 -12.17
N LEU A 284 17.87 42.97 -13.33
CA LEU A 284 17.78 42.12 -14.51
C LEU A 284 19.18 41.76 -14.97
N ASP A 285 19.59 40.53 -14.68
CA ASP A 285 20.89 39.98 -15.09
C ASP A 285 20.72 38.94 -16.20
N VAL A 286 21.07 39.33 -17.43
CA VAL A 286 21.02 38.53 -18.68
C VAL A 286 19.63 37.94 -18.99
N LEU A 287 19.25 36.86 -18.32
CA LEU A 287 17.97 36.13 -18.45
C LEU A 287 17.38 35.79 -17.07
N THR A 288 17.84 36.49 -16.03
CA THR A 288 17.42 36.30 -14.66
C THR A 288 16.83 37.61 -14.16
N LEU A 289 15.53 37.61 -13.91
CA LEU A 289 14.84 38.72 -13.26
C LEU A 289 14.86 38.47 -11.74
N ARG A 290 15.55 39.32 -11.01
CA ARG A 290 15.60 39.30 -9.55
C ARG A 290 14.76 40.46 -9.01
N ARG A 291 13.86 40.15 -8.09
CA ARG A 291 13.01 41.14 -7.44
C ARG A 291 13.14 41.02 -5.93
N ARG A 292 13.35 42.16 -5.26
CA ARG A 292 13.30 42.26 -3.82
C ARG A 292 11.99 42.91 -3.42
N PHE A 293 11.21 42.20 -2.63
CA PHE A 293 9.99 42.72 -2.00
C PHE A 293 10.25 42.94 -0.52
N THR A 294 9.63 43.96 0.04
CA THR A 294 9.44 44.11 1.49
C THR A 294 7.99 43.83 1.82
N PHE A 295 7.76 43.27 3.00
CA PHE A 295 6.42 42.98 3.49
C PHE A 295 6.33 43.15 5.00
N THR A 296 5.10 43.38 5.48
CA THR A 296 4.76 43.41 6.90
C THR A 296 3.73 42.33 7.16
N LEU A 297 4.15 41.28 7.85
CA LEU A 297 3.33 40.11 8.12
C LEU A 297 2.74 40.18 9.53
N GLU A 298 1.42 40.09 9.64
CA GLU A 298 0.77 39.87 10.94
C GLU A 298 1.03 38.44 11.41
N THR A 299 1.54 38.29 12.63
CA THR A 299 1.91 37.01 13.24
C THR A 299 1.26 36.84 14.63
N PRO A 300 -0.09 36.85 14.71
CA PRO A 300 -0.77 36.67 15.98
C PRO A 300 -0.37 35.34 16.63
N GLN A 301 -0.23 35.39 17.94
CA GLN A 301 0.21 34.29 18.77
C GLN A 301 -0.84 34.00 19.84
N LEU A 302 -1.13 32.71 20.00
CA LEU A 302 -2.04 32.20 21.02
C LEU A 302 -1.31 31.16 21.86
N VAL A 303 -1.27 31.37 23.18
CA VAL A 303 -0.70 30.43 24.14
C VAL A 303 -1.83 29.71 24.86
N LEU A 304 -1.87 28.40 24.70
CA LEU A 304 -2.88 27.52 25.30
C LEU A 304 -2.23 26.72 26.43
N GLY A 305 -2.81 26.70 27.62
CA GLY A 305 -2.32 25.86 28.71
C GLY A 305 -2.80 24.43 28.56
N THR A 306 -1.96 23.48 28.15
CA THR A 306 -2.36 22.06 28.10
C THR A 306 -1.84 21.30 29.32
N PRO A 307 -2.34 20.08 29.60
CA PRO A 307 -1.79 19.24 30.67
C PRO A 307 -0.27 18.99 30.54
N GLY A 308 0.27 19.03 29.32
CA GLY A 308 1.69 18.86 29.02
C GLY A 308 2.50 20.16 28.98
N GLY A 309 1.94 21.27 29.47
CA GLY A 309 2.55 22.60 29.44
C GLY A 309 1.93 23.53 28.39
N ASP A 310 2.48 24.75 28.31
CA ASP A 310 1.96 25.76 27.40
C ASP A 310 2.27 25.41 25.93
N LEU A 311 1.26 25.54 25.07
CA LEU A 311 1.32 25.32 23.64
C LEU A 311 1.15 26.65 22.91
N THR A 312 2.16 27.04 22.15
CA THR A 312 2.13 28.27 21.37
C THR A 312 1.74 27.98 19.92
N ILE A 313 0.60 28.53 19.50
CA ILE A 313 0.10 28.51 18.12
C ILE A 313 0.32 29.88 17.49
N ILE A 314 0.81 29.89 16.26
CA ILE A 314 1.10 31.12 15.51
C ILE A 314 0.24 31.12 14.25
N GLY A 315 -0.53 32.20 14.07
CA GLY A 315 -1.22 32.50 12.83
C GLY A 315 -0.38 33.42 11.96
N TYR A 316 -0.64 33.40 10.66
CA TYR A 316 0.08 34.22 9.68
C TYR A 316 -0.89 34.98 8.79
N GLY A 317 -0.61 36.27 8.56
CA GLY A 317 -1.40 37.17 7.75
C GLY A 317 -2.67 37.67 8.45
N ALA A 318 -3.42 38.54 7.77
CA ALA A 318 -4.63 39.18 8.29
C ALA A 318 -5.74 38.17 8.67
N GLU A 319 -5.80 37.04 7.96
CA GLU A 319 -6.72 35.95 8.29
C GLU A 319 -6.21 35.01 9.39
N ALA A 320 -5.00 35.23 9.92
CA ALA A 320 -4.36 34.39 10.93
C ALA A 320 -4.36 32.89 10.54
N ARG A 321 -3.87 32.58 9.33
CA ARG A 321 -3.79 31.20 8.84
C ARG A 321 -2.79 30.41 9.66
N ILE A 322 -3.19 29.24 10.15
CA ILE A 322 -2.34 28.36 10.97
C ILE A 322 -1.65 27.36 10.04
N THR A 323 -0.32 27.26 10.11
CA THR A 323 0.45 26.29 9.29
C THR A 323 0.85 25.04 10.06
N ASP A 324 0.97 25.15 11.38
CA ASP A 324 1.30 24.04 12.27
C ASP A 324 0.43 24.12 13.53
N LEU A 325 -0.33 23.06 13.76
CA LEU A 325 -1.21 22.92 14.92
C LEU A 325 -0.51 22.21 16.10
N LYS A 326 0.75 21.78 15.94
CA LYS A 326 1.63 21.24 16.99
C LYS A 326 1.01 20.12 17.83
N GLY A 327 0.13 19.32 17.23
CA GLY A 327 -0.60 18.26 17.90
C GLY A 327 -1.59 18.77 18.94
N VAL A 328 -2.17 19.96 18.76
CA VAL A 328 -3.06 20.63 19.73
C VAL A 328 -4.17 19.72 20.23
N VAL A 329 -4.84 18.96 19.35
CA VAL A 329 -5.92 18.05 19.73
C VAL A 329 -5.37 16.93 20.62
N GLY A 330 -4.24 16.34 20.26
CA GLY A 330 -3.61 15.31 21.08
C GLY A 330 -3.22 15.83 22.47
N ARG A 331 -2.64 17.02 22.55
CA ARG A 331 -2.25 17.64 23.82
C ARG A 331 -3.43 18.00 24.71
N LEU A 332 -4.53 18.51 24.14
CA LEU A 332 -5.75 18.82 24.89
C LEU A 332 -6.43 17.56 25.45
N LEU A 333 -6.29 16.43 24.75
CA LEU A 333 -6.87 15.14 25.12
C LEU A 333 -5.90 14.21 25.87
N GLU A 334 -4.69 14.69 26.20
CA GLU A 334 -3.66 13.88 26.87
C GLU A 334 -4.14 13.33 28.21
N GLY A 335 -4.92 14.11 28.97
CA GLY A 335 -5.50 13.68 30.24
C GLY A 335 -6.41 12.46 30.12
N ASP A 336 -7.14 12.31 29.01
CA ASP A 336 -8.03 11.17 28.79
C ASP A 336 -7.22 9.88 28.55
N VAL A 337 -6.15 9.99 27.76
CA VAL A 337 -5.27 8.86 27.46
C VAL A 337 -4.53 8.44 28.72
N ALA A 338 -3.98 9.39 29.46
CA ALA A 338 -3.29 9.14 30.72
C ALA A 338 -4.22 8.50 31.76
N GLY A 339 -5.44 9.01 31.92
CA GLY A 339 -6.44 8.42 32.82
C GLY A 339 -6.81 6.99 32.44
N LEU A 340 -6.95 6.69 31.15
CA LEU A 340 -7.17 5.32 30.69
C LEU A 340 -5.96 4.42 30.94
N GLU A 341 -4.74 4.89 30.66
CA GLU A 341 -3.51 4.14 30.92
C GLU A 341 -3.33 3.84 32.42
N GLU A 342 -3.63 4.80 33.29
CA GLU A 342 -3.61 4.65 34.74
C GLU A 342 -4.68 3.66 35.21
N ALA A 343 -5.91 3.74 34.73
CA ALA A 343 -6.97 2.78 35.04
C ALA A 343 -6.59 1.34 34.60
N ILE A 344 -5.95 1.20 33.43
CA ILE A 344 -5.43 -0.09 32.96
C ILE A 344 -4.34 -0.61 33.88
N ALA A 345 -3.48 0.25 34.42
CA ALA A 345 -2.37 -0.11 35.28
C ALA A 345 -2.79 -0.41 36.73
N SER A 346 -3.71 0.38 37.29
CA SER A 346 -4.13 0.32 38.70
C SER A 346 -5.05 -0.85 39.00
N GLU A 347 -5.88 -1.26 38.04
CA GLU A 347 -6.77 -2.39 38.24
C GLU A 347 -5.99 -3.71 38.37
N GLY A 348 -6.13 -4.31 39.56
CA GLY A 348 -5.38 -5.46 40.00
C GLY A 348 -5.40 -6.64 39.04
N ARG A 349 -4.37 -7.48 39.14
CA ARG A 349 -4.12 -8.65 38.28
C ARG A 349 -5.22 -9.73 38.35
N TRP A 350 -6.18 -9.57 39.25
CA TRP A 350 -7.17 -10.57 39.55
C TRP A 350 -8.37 -10.48 38.60
N PRO A 351 -8.69 -11.56 37.87
CA PRO A 351 -9.71 -11.56 36.81
C PRO A 351 -11.15 -11.41 37.32
N TRP A 352 -11.37 -11.02 38.59
CA TRP A 352 -12.69 -10.92 39.19
C TRP A 352 -13.24 -9.53 39.48
N GLN A 353 -12.40 -8.51 39.59
CA GLN A 353 -12.90 -7.15 39.73
C GLN A 353 -13.49 -6.69 38.40
N ARG A 354 -14.70 -6.14 38.45
CA ARG A 354 -15.26 -5.43 37.29
C ARG A 354 -14.32 -4.27 36.99
N CYS A 355 -13.99 -4.11 35.71
CA CYS A 355 -13.09 -3.06 35.24
C CYS A 355 -13.82 -1.71 35.14
N VAL A 356 -14.52 -1.29 36.19
CA VAL A 356 -15.43 -0.12 36.16
C VAL A 356 -14.67 1.15 35.81
N ALA A 357 -13.48 1.33 36.39
CA ALA A 357 -12.64 2.49 36.11
C ALA A 357 -12.16 2.49 34.64
N VAL A 358 -11.75 1.33 34.11
CA VAL A 358 -11.33 1.24 32.69
C VAL A 358 -12.51 1.50 31.75
N GLU A 359 -13.72 1.04 32.07
CA GLU A 359 -14.93 1.33 31.28
C GLU A 359 -15.24 2.83 31.28
N GLU A 360 -15.24 3.49 32.44
CA GLU A 360 -15.52 4.92 32.59
C GLU A 360 -14.50 5.79 31.85
N HIS A 361 -13.19 5.52 32.01
CA HIS A 361 -12.15 6.25 31.29
C HIS A 361 -12.16 5.97 29.78
N LEU A 362 -12.56 4.77 29.35
CA LEU A 362 -12.69 4.46 27.93
C LEU A 362 -13.86 5.23 27.32
N ASP A 363 -14.98 5.35 28.02
CA ASP A 363 -16.12 6.16 27.58
C ASP A 363 -15.74 7.64 27.48
N HIS A 364 -15.04 8.17 28.48
CA HIS A 364 -14.56 9.55 28.46
C HIS A 364 -13.59 9.82 27.31
N LEU A 365 -12.67 8.88 27.05
CA LEU A 365 -11.71 8.96 25.94
C LEU A 365 -12.43 8.93 24.58
N LEU A 366 -13.44 8.07 24.43
CA LEU A 366 -14.21 7.93 23.20
C LEU A 366 -15.28 9.02 23.03
N ALA A 367 -15.45 9.93 23.97
CA ALA A 367 -16.31 11.10 23.78
C ALA A 367 -15.74 12.08 22.72
N SER A 368 -14.43 12.05 22.46
CA SER A 368 -13.79 12.85 21.40
C SER A 368 -13.85 12.15 20.04
N GLU A 369 -14.27 12.88 19.01
CA GLU A 369 -14.32 12.37 17.64
C GLU A 369 -12.93 11.96 17.12
N ALA A 370 -11.86 12.72 17.41
CA ALA A 370 -10.51 12.32 17.01
C ALA A 370 -10.10 10.95 17.57
N HIS A 371 -10.40 10.68 18.84
CA HIS A 371 -10.15 9.38 19.44
C HIS A 371 -11.04 8.27 18.85
N GLN A 372 -12.30 8.57 18.51
CA GLN A 372 -13.16 7.65 17.79
C GLN A 372 -12.59 7.29 16.42
N GLN A 373 -12.11 8.27 15.65
CA GLN A 373 -11.48 8.04 14.34
C GLN A 373 -10.21 7.18 14.47
N ILE A 374 -9.34 7.45 15.46
CA ILE A 374 -8.13 6.65 15.73
C ILE A 374 -8.49 5.22 16.18
N ALA A 375 -9.49 5.06 17.05
CA ALA A 375 -9.98 3.77 17.48
C ALA A 375 -10.63 2.99 16.33
N ALA A 376 -11.41 3.69 15.50
CA ALA A 376 -12.06 3.14 14.31
C ALA A 376 -11.01 2.63 13.34
N ALA A 377 -9.94 3.36 13.02
CA ALA A 377 -8.82 2.95 12.16
C ALA A 377 -8.11 1.63 12.56
N GLY A 378 -8.53 0.96 13.64
CA GLY A 378 -8.00 -0.33 14.04
C GLY A 378 -6.54 -0.21 14.48
N PHE A 379 -6.17 0.98 14.95
CA PHE A 379 -4.85 1.30 15.49
C PHE A 379 -3.73 1.21 14.45
N ARG A 380 -4.07 1.32 13.16
CA ARG A 380 -3.08 1.43 12.11
C ARG A 380 -2.87 2.89 11.76
N THR A 381 -1.62 3.33 11.83
CA THR A 381 -1.25 4.71 11.52
C THR A 381 -1.25 5.03 10.02
N ASP A 382 -1.48 4.03 9.16
CA ASP A 382 -1.58 4.16 7.70
C ASP A 382 -3.02 4.29 7.20
N ASP A 383 -4.02 4.21 8.08
CA ASP A 383 -5.42 4.48 7.74
C ASP A 383 -5.56 5.94 7.28
N ALA A 384 -6.32 6.18 6.20
CA ALA A 384 -6.42 7.48 5.56
C ALA A 384 -6.90 8.58 6.52
N GLN A 385 -7.83 8.27 7.43
CA GLN A 385 -8.37 9.26 8.38
C GLN A 385 -7.33 9.65 9.44
N VAL A 386 -6.60 8.66 9.99
CA VAL A 386 -5.53 8.92 10.96
C VAL A 386 -4.36 9.64 10.30
N LYS A 387 -4.06 9.28 9.05
CA LYS A 387 -3.02 9.93 8.25
C LYS A 387 -3.36 11.41 8.05
N GLU A 388 -4.61 11.74 7.73
CA GLU A 388 -5.08 13.12 7.59
C GLU A 388 -4.96 13.93 8.90
N LEU A 389 -5.35 13.35 10.04
CA LEU A 389 -5.19 14.00 11.37
C LEU A 389 -3.72 14.24 11.74
N VAL A 390 -2.81 13.35 11.32
CA VAL A 390 -1.37 13.49 11.58
C VAL A 390 -0.72 14.46 10.60
N GLU A 391 -1.08 14.42 9.31
CA GLU A 391 -0.53 15.30 8.27
C GLU A 391 -1.00 16.75 8.40
N SER A 392 -2.21 16.97 8.92
CA SER A 392 -2.69 18.31 9.31
C SER A 392 -2.01 18.88 10.56
N GLY A 393 -1.23 18.07 11.28
CA GLY A 393 -0.59 18.48 12.54
C GLY A 393 -1.57 18.60 13.72
N LEU A 394 -2.83 18.18 13.57
CA LEU A 394 -3.83 18.21 14.65
C LEU A 394 -3.49 17.22 15.77
N VAL A 395 -3.00 16.03 15.40
CA VAL A 395 -2.62 14.97 16.34
C VAL A 395 -1.18 14.52 16.08
N ALA A 396 -0.34 14.52 17.11
CA ALA A 396 1.01 13.97 16.99
C ALA A 396 0.98 12.46 16.71
N ARG A 397 1.87 11.97 15.84
CA ARG A 397 1.92 10.53 15.47
C ARG A 397 2.06 9.62 16.68
N ASP A 398 2.83 10.03 17.70
CA ASP A 398 3.03 9.23 18.91
C ASP A 398 1.81 9.23 19.82
N HIS A 399 1.04 10.34 19.85
CA HIS A 399 -0.27 10.38 20.51
C HIS A 399 -1.24 9.39 19.88
N ALA A 400 -1.37 9.41 18.54
CA ALA A 400 -2.24 8.48 17.83
C ALA A 400 -1.87 7.00 18.09
N LYS A 401 -0.57 6.69 18.17
CA LYS A 401 -0.10 5.36 18.56
C LYS A 401 -0.47 5.01 20.00
N ARG A 402 -0.25 5.93 20.95
CA ARG A 402 -0.58 5.74 22.37
C ARG A 402 -2.06 5.49 22.59
N VAL A 403 -2.92 6.33 22.03
CA VAL A 403 -4.38 6.14 22.02
C VAL A 403 -4.72 4.75 21.48
N GLY A 404 -4.16 4.38 20.34
CA GLY A 404 -4.45 3.08 19.74
C GLY A 404 -3.97 1.89 20.58
N THR A 405 -2.85 2.04 21.31
CA THR A 405 -2.40 1.00 22.25
C THR A 405 -3.24 0.93 23.51
N ALA A 406 -3.60 2.08 24.11
CA ALA A 406 -4.40 2.17 25.33
C ALA A 406 -5.81 1.60 25.09
N VAL A 407 -6.49 2.02 24.01
CA VAL A 407 -7.81 1.48 23.64
C VAL A 407 -7.75 -0.02 23.39
N ARG A 408 -6.71 -0.51 22.69
CA ARG A 408 -6.55 -1.95 22.47
C ARG A 408 -6.35 -2.73 23.78
N GLN A 409 -5.59 -2.17 24.73
CA GLN A 409 -5.38 -2.79 26.04
C GLN A 409 -6.65 -2.76 26.89
N ALA A 410 -7.36 -1.62 26.94
CA ALA A 410 -8.66 -1.48 27.59
C ALA A 410 -9.67 -2.50 27.06
N VAL A 411 -9.85 -2.55 25.73
CA VAL A 411 -10.74 -3.52 25.08
C VAL A 411 -10.31 -4.96 25.37
N ARG A 412 -9.00 -5.26 25.43
CA ARG A 412 -8.53 -6.61 25.81
C ARG A 412 -8.87 -6.94 27.26
N LYS A 413 -8.76 -5.98 28.17
CA LYS A 413 -9.05 -6.15 29.60
C LYS A 413 -10.55 -6.32 29.82
N ILE A 414 -11.35 -5.42 29.25
CA ILE A 414 -12.82 -5.47 29.25
C ILE A 414 -13.36 -6.69 28.50
N ALA A 415 -12.74 -7.15 27.42
CA ALA A 415 -13.20 -8.34 26.69
C ALA A 415 -12.64 -9.64 27.27
N SER A 416 -11.65 -9.58 28.19
CA SER A 416 -11.09 -10.79 28.78
C SER A 416 -12.23 -11.57 29.46
N PRO A 417 -12.47 -12.82 29.05
CA PRO A 417 -13.61 -13.55 29.56
C PRO A 417 -13.38 -13.84 31.05
N PRO A 418 -14.41 -13.73 31.91
CA PRO A 418 -14.35 -14.24 33.27
C PRO A 418 -14.26 -15.78 33.31
N LEU A 419 -13.86 -16.44 32.22
CA LEU A 419 -13.92 -17.89 32.01
C LEU A 419 -13.13 -18.68 33.05
N LEU A 420 -12.03 -18.14 33.61
CA LEU A 420 -11.35 -18.82 34.70
C LEU A 420 -12.26 -19.01 35.92
N LYS A 421 -13.28 -18.15 36.10
CA LYS A 421 -14.26 -18.22 37.19
C LYS A 421 -15.25 -19.38 37.06
N TRP A 422 -15.58 -19.82 35.84
CA TRP A 422 -16.60 -20.84 35.60
C TRP A 422 -16.03 -22.15 35.07
N VAL A 423 -14.96 -22.11 34.29
CA VAL A 423 -14.36 -23.33 33.72
C VAL A 423 -13.70 -24.17 34.81
N LEU A 424 -13.06 -23.59 35.82
CA LEU A 424 -12.47 -24.36 36.91
C LEU A 424 -13.54 -25.15 37.69
N PRO A 425 -14.64 -24.54 38.19
CA PRO A 425 -15.69 -25.31 38.86
C PRO A 425 -16.44 -26.25 37.91
N VAL A 426 -16.74 -25.84 36.67
CA VAL A 426 -17.43 -26.70 35.69
C VAL A 426 -16.56 -27.88 35.21
N ALA A 427 -15.24 -27.78 35.27
CA ALA A 427 -14.33 -28.90 35.03
C ALA A 427 -14.05 -29.74 36.30
N LEU A 428 -14.06 -29.11 37.48
CA LEU A 428 -13.94 -29.80 38.76
C LEU A 428 -15.16 -30.69 39.05
N ILE A 429 -16.37 -30.26 38.71
CA ILE A 429 -17.60 -31.06 38.92
C ILE A 429 -17.52 -32.45 38.26
N PRO A 430 -17.20 -32.59 36.95
CA PRO A 430 -17.05 -33.90 36.32
C PRO A 430 -15.82 -34.67 36.82
N ALA A 431 -14.73 -34.00 37.19
CA ALA A 431 -13.58 -34.67 37.81
C ALA A 431 -13.92 -35.25 39.19
N LEU A 432 -14.70 -34.52 39.99
CA LEU A 432 -15.23 -34.96 41.27
C LEU A 432 -16.23 -36.10 41.08
N ALA A 433 -17.12 -36.00 40.09
CA ALA A 433 -18.08 -37.05 39.74
C ALA A 433 -17.38 -38.34 39.25
N LEU A 434 -16.27 -38.23 38.50
CA LEU A 434 -15.42 -39.37 38.12
C LEU A 434 -14.70 -39.99 39.33
N ALA A 435 -14.24 -39.16 40.26
CA ALA A 435 -13.63 -39.64 41.51
C ALA A 435 -14.64 -40.39 42.38
N ILE A 436 -15.88 -39.88 42.48
CA ILE A 436 -16.99 -40.53 43.22
C ILE A 436 -17.49 -41.78 42.49
N GLY A 437 -17.60 -41.74 41.15
CA GLY A 437 -18.09 -42.85 40.34
C GLY A 437 -17.20 -44.10 40.36
N ARG A 438 -15.89 -43.94 40.61
CA ARG A 438 -14.98 -45.09 40.83
C ARG A 438 -15.34 -45.92 42.08
N VAL A 439 -16.13 -45.37 43.00
CA VAL A 439 -16.52 -46.03 44.25
C VAL A 439 -17.78 -46.91 44.08
N GLN A 440 -18.57 -46.76 43.01
CA GLN A 440 -19.91 -47.38 42.91
C GLN A 440 -20.17 -48.30 41.70
N GLN A 441 -19.18 -48.74 40.92
CA GLN A 441 -19.39 -49.60 39.73
C GLN A 441 -20.49 -49.09 38.76
N VAL A 442 -20.70 -47.78 38.67
CA VAL A 442 -21.68 -47.21 37.74
C VAL A 442 -21.20 -47.44 36.31
N SER A 443 -22.06 -48.06 35.49
CA SER A 443 -21.77 -48.38 34.09
C SER A 443 -21.30 -47.15 33.30
N TRP A 444 -20.10 -47.29 32.72
CA TRP A 444 -19.43 -46.40 31.77
C TRP A 444 -20.32 -45.94 30.59
N ILE A 445 -21.42 -46.66 30.32
CA ILE A 445 -22.42 -46.29 29.32
C ILE A 445 -23.11 -44.94 29.66
N TRP A 446 -23.24 -44.59 30.94
CA TRP A 446 -23.90 -43.35 31.36
C TRP A 446 -22.95 -42.18 31.63
N THR A 447 -21.70 -42.45 32.01
CA THR A 447 -20.76 -41.38 32.38
C THR A 447 -20.24 -40.59 31.18
N VAL A 448 -20.01 -41.24 30.04
CA VAL A 448 -19.51 -40.59 28.82
C VAL A 448 -20.52 -39.60 28.22
N PRO A 449 -21.82 -39.95 28.05
CA PRO A 449 -22.82 -38.99 27.56
C PRO A 449 -22.98 -37.77 28.47
N VAL A 450 -22.95 -37.95 29.79
CA VAL A 450 -23.07 -36.84 30.76
C VAL A 450 -21.87 -35.90 30.67
N LEU A 451 -20.66 -36.44 30.53
CA LEU A 451 -19.45 -35.66 30.29
C LEU A 451 -19.53 -34.85 28.98
N LEU A 452 -19.88 -35.50 27.87
CA LEU A 452 -20.03 -34.83 26.58
C LEU A 452 -21.13 -33.75 26.61
N GLY A 453 -22.26 -34.04 27.27
CA GLY A 453 -23.35 -33.09 27.49
C GLY A 453 -22.92 -31.88 28.30
N SER A 454 -22.17 -32.06 29.39
CA SER A 454 -21.65 -30.96 30.22
C SER A 454 -20.66 -30.07 29.46
N ILE A 455 -19.81 -30.65 28.62
CA ILE A 455 -18.89 -29.90 27.75
C ILE A 455 -19.69 -29.10 26.72
N GLY A 456 -20.73 -29.71 26.12
CA GLY A 456 -21.62 -29.05 25.17
C GLY A 456 -22.37 -27.87 25.79
N VAL A 457 -22.92 -28.04 26.99
CA VAL A 457 -23.60 -26.97 27.74
C VAL A 457 -22.62 -25.88 28.14
N ALA A 458 -21.43 -26.22 28.63
CA ALA A 458 -20.40 -25.24 28.96
C ALA A 458 -19.98 -24.42 27.73
N TRP A 459 -19.82 -25.08 26.59
CA TRP A 459 -19.50 -24.42 25.32
C TRP A 459 -20.64 -23.51 24.84
N LEU A 460 -21.89 -23.96 24.93
CA LEU A 460 -23.07 -23.18 24.56
C LEU A 460 -23.24 -21.96 25.49
N CYS A 461 -23.13 -22.15 26.80
CA CYS A 461 -23.18 -21.08 27.79
C CYS A 461 -22.07 -20.06 27.54
N TRP A 462 -20.84 -20.52 27.27
CA TRP A 462 -19.74 -19.64 26.90
C TRP A 462 -20.06 -18.85 25.62
N TRP A 463 -20.49 -19.52 24.56
CA TRP A 463 -20.84 -18.88 23.29
C TRP A 463 -21.97 -17.86 23.47
N LEU A 464 -22.97 -18.16 24.30
CA LEU A 464 -24.10 -17.29 24.57
C LEU A 464 -23.68 -16.07 25.39
N VAL A 465 -22.89 -16.26 26.45
CA VAL A 465 -22.31 -15.16 27.25
C VAL A 465 -21.43 -14.27 26.38
N GLU A 466 -20.58 -14.84 25.53
CA GLU A 466 -19.73 -14.09 24.61
C GLU A 466 -20.56 -13.31 23.59
N ARG A 467 -21.63 -13.92 23.07
CA ARG A 467 -22.54 -13.26 22.12
C ARG A 467 -23.35 -12.14 22.77
N LEU A 468 -23.78 -12.32 24.01
CA LEU A 468 -24.48 -11.28 24.77
C LEU A 468 -23.53 -10.14 25.16
N ARG A 469 -22.30 -10.45 25.57
CA ARG A 469 -21.28 -9.46 25.93
C ARG A 469 -20.85 -8.64 24.72
N THR A 470 -20.57 -9.29 23.60
CA THR A 470 -20.24 -8.56 22.35
C THR A 470 -21.38 -7.68 21.88
N ARG A 471 -22.64 -8.11 22.05
CA ARG A 471 -23.81 -7.25 21.79
C ARG A 471 -23.91 -6.09 22.77
N ALA A 472 -23.70 -6.33 24.05
CA ALA A 472 -23.75 -5.29 25.08
C ALA A 472 -22.65 -4.24 24.86
N LEU A 473 -21.42 -4.65 24.56
CA LEU A 473 -20.30 -3.75 24.27
C LEU A 473 -20.50 -2.97 22.98
N VAL A 474 -21.03 -3.59 21.92
CA VAL A 474 -21.39 -2.87 20.68
C VAL A 474 -22.54 -1.88 20.92
N LYS A 475 -23.48 -2.21 21.81
CA LYS A 475 -24.57 -1.31 22.18
C LYS A 475 -24.09 -0.16 23.06
N ALA A 476 -23.10 -0.40 23.92
CA ALA A 476 -22.51 0.61 24.79
C ALA A 476 -21.63 1.59 24.00
N HIS A 477 -20.90 1.13 22.98
CA HIS A 477 -19.98 1.97 22.21
C HIS A 477 -20.26 1.87 20.69
N PRO A 478 -21.32 2.51 20.18
CA PRO A 478 -21.70 2.45 18.77
C PRO A 478 -20.64 3.02 17.82
N ALA A 479 -19.79 3.93 18.31
CA ALA A 479 -18.69 4.53 17.56
C ALA A 479 -17.62 3.51 17.12
N ILE A 480 -17.43 2.43 17.87
CA ILE A 480 -16.54 1.34 17.47
C ILE A 480 -17.34 0.40 16.57
N GLU A 481 -17.17 0.51 15.25
CA GLU A 481 -17.81 -0.38 14.28
C GLU A 481 -17.77 -1.84 14.77
N ALA A 482 -18.96 -2.46 14.90
CA ALA A 482 -19.11 -3.83 15.40
C ALA A 482 -18.28 -4.87 14.62
N LYS A 483 -17.89 -4.54 13.37
CA LYS A 483 -17.02 -5.35 12.53
C LYS A 483 -15.55 -5.29 12.97
N ARG A 484 -15.06 -4.10 13.35
CA ARG A 484 -13.68 -3.88 13.80
C ARG A 484 -13.46 -4.34 15.24
N PHE A 485 -14.45 -4.14 16.13
CA PHE A 485 -14.43 -4.77 17.46
C PHE A 485 -14.27 -6.30 17.36
N ARG A 486 -15.03 -6.93 16.45
CA ARG A 486 -14.88 -8.35 16.14
C ARG A 486 -13.50 -8.72 15.60
N GLN A 487 -12.84 -7.87 14.82
CA GLN A 487 -11.47 -8.13 14.34
C GLN A 487 -10.44 -8.07 15.48
N ILE A 488 -10.58 -7.11 16.41
CA ILE A 488 -9.72 -6.99 17.58
C ILE A 488 -9.85 -8.22 18.48
N VAL A 489 -11.08 -8.69 18.70
CA VAL A 489 -11.36 -9.91 19.47
C VAL A 489 -10.86 -11.17 18.72
N LYS A 490 -11.09 -11.27 17.40
CA LYS A 490 -10.61 -12.40 16.58
C LYS A 490 -9.09 -12.50 16.46
N GLY A 491 -8.38 -11.36 16.53
CA GLY A 491 -6.92 -11.30 16.51
C GLY A 491 -6.27 -11.86 17.78
N GLN A 492 -7.05 -12.15 18.83
CA GLN A 492 -6.52 -12.72 20.05
C GLN A 492 -6.06 -14.18 19.85
N ARG A 493 -4.73 -14.39 19.86
CA ARG A 493 -4.07 -15.70 19.89
C ARG A 493 -4.62 -16.70 20.93
N PRO A 494 -5.07 -16.32 22.16
CA PRO A 494 -5.65 -17.29 23.09
C PRO A 494 -6.90 -17.98 22.54
N PHE A 495 -7.67 -17.33 21.67
CA PHE A 495 -8.89 -17.91 21.10
C PHE A 495 -8.59 -19.12 20.20
N LYS A 496 -7.55 -19.03 19.36
CA LYS A 496 -7.11 -20.17 18.53
C LYS A 496 -6.53 -21.29 19.39
N ARG A 497 -5.66 -20.96 20.36
CA ARG A 497 -5.07 -21.96 21.26
C ARG A 497 -6.12 -22.70 22.07
N TRP A 498 -7.16 -22.01 22.54
CA TRP A 498 -8.22 -22.65 23.31
C TRP A 498 -9.11 -23.54 22.44
N ARG A 499 -9.49 -23.11 21.22
CA ARG A 499 -10.19 -23.98 20.26
C ARG A 499 -9.42 -25.27 19.99
N TRP A 500 -8.11 -25.19 19.78
CA TRP A 500 -7.27 -26.36 19.56
C TRP A 500 -7.07 -27.19 20.82
N ALA A 501 -6.95 -26.56 22.00
CA ALA A 501 -6.84 -27.27 23.28
C ALA A 501 -8.13 -28.03 23.63
N THR A 502 -9.31 -27.43 23.44
CA THR A 502 -10.60 -28.11 23.66
C THR A 502 -10.82 -29.24 22.65
N LEU A 503 -10.42 -29.04 21.38
CA LEU A 503 -10.46 -30.11 20.38
C LEU A 503 -9.50 -31.24 20.72
N GLY A 504 -8.28 -30.89 21.13
CA GLY A 504 -7.26 -31.85 21.55
C GLY A 504 -7.71 -32.66 22.77
N LEU A 505 -8.28 -32.00 23.78
CA LEU A 505 -8.83 -32.67 24.97
C LEU A 505 -9.99 -33.60 24.59
N ALA A 506 -10.91 -33.15 23.73
CA ALA A 506 -12.01 -33.97 23.25
C ALA A 506 -11.52 -35.21 22.47
N VAL A 507 -10.49 -35.06 21.63
CA VAL A 507 -9.87 -36.17 20.89
C VAL A 507 -9.17 -37.14 21.85
N VAL A 508 -8.46 -36.64 22.86
CA VAL A 508 -7.82 -37.50 23.88
C VAL A 508 -8.87 -38.25 24.70
N CYS A 509 -9.94 -37.57 25.15
CA CYS A 509 -11.05 -38.21 25.86
C CYS A 509 -11.73 -39.27 24.98
N TRP A 510 -11.93 -38.99 23.70
CA TRP A 510 -12.52 -39.95 22.74
C TRP A 510 -11.60 -41.16 22.51
N ALA A 511 -10.30 -40.95 22.34
CA ALA A 511 -9.32 -42.01 22.17
C ALA A 511 -9.19 -42.90 23.42
N LEU A 512 -9.22 -42.29 24.61
CA LEU A 512 -9.26 -43.04 25.88
C LEU A 512 -10.55 -43.85 26.01
N ALA A 513 -11.71 -43.26 25.68
CA ALA A 513 -12.96 -44.01 25.66
C ALA A 513 -12.90 -45.22 24.72
N PHE A 514 -12.29 -45.06 23.53
CA PHE A 514 -12.11 -46.15 22.57
C PHE A 514 -11.17 -47.26 23.06
N LYS A 515 -10.09 -46.89 23.77
CA LYS A 515 -9.12 -47.86 24.32
C LYS A 515 -9.73 -48.74 25.41
N TYR A 516 -10.75 -48.25 26.12
CA TYR A 516 -11.43 -48.97 27.18
C TYR A 516 -12.75 -49.62 26.76
N VAL A 517 -13.12 -49.59 25.46
CA VAL A 517 -14.20 -50.44 24.96
C VAL A 517 -13.76 -51.90 25.12
N PRO A 518 -14.46 -52.71 25.95
CA PRO A 518 -14.14 -54.10 26.13
C PRO A 518 -14.19 -54.77 24.75
N LYS A 519 -13.08 -55.40 24.35
CA LYS A 519 -13.03 -56.20 23.13
C LYS A 519 -14.19 -57.19 23.17
N PRO A 520 -14.94 -57.37 22.07
CA PRO A 520 -16.03 -58.34 22.05
C PRO A 520 -15.45 -59.70 22.49
N LEU A 521 -16.04 -60.26 23.55
CA LEU A 521 -15.65 -61.58 24.07
C LEU A 521 -15.61 -62.55 22.88
N THR A 522 -14.43 -63.09 22.59
CA THR A 522 -14.25 -64.10 21.55
C THR A 522 -15.15 -65.28 21.87
N ALA A 523 -15.73 -65.92 20.84
CA ALA A 523 -16.76 -66.94 20.97
C ALA A 523 -16.43 -68.08 21.96
N ALA A 524 -15.15 -68.32 22.27
CA ALA A 524 -14.68 -69.27 23.28
C ALA A 524 -15.02 -68.89 24.74
N GLN A 525 -15.40 -67.64 25.04
CA GLN A 525 -15.78 -67.19 26.39
C GLN A 525 -17.30 -67.11 26.60
N ARG A 526 -18.10 -67.58 25.64
CA ARG A 526 -19.57 -67.65 25.76
C ARG A 526 -20.11 -69.03 26.14
N TYR A 527 -19.23 -70.01 26.36
CA TYR A 527 -19.59 -71.34 26.87
C TYR A 527 -19.06 -71.54 28.28
#